data_AF-A0AB38FTQ3-F1
#
_entry.id   AF-A0AB38FTQ3-F1
#
_cell.length_a   1.000
_cell.length_b   1.000
_cell.length_c   1.000
_cell.angle_alpha   90.00
_cell.angle_beta   90.00
_cell.angle_gamma   90.00
#
_symmetry.space_group_name_H-M   'P 1'
#
loop_
_entity.id
_entity.type
_entity.pdbx_description
1 polymer ?
#
loop_
_entity_poly.entity_id
_entity_poly.type
_entity_poly.pdbx_seq_one_letter_code
_entity_poly.pdbx_strand_id
1 'polypeptide(L)'
;MKWFKAIAGLAAASLVAISLAGCAGSSTKESTGGYIDDTVITTKVKSALFSNKDIKSGQIGVETFKGRVQLSGFVNSEADSKRAVETARGVQGVRVVENDLRIR
;
A
#
# COMPACT_ATOMS: atom_id res chain seq x y z
N MET A 1 -22.81 -61.63 0.22
CA MET A 1 -23.38 -60.29 -0.01
C MET A 1 -23.83 -59.62 1.29
N LYS A 2 -22.89 -59.28 2.17
CA LYS A 2 -23.12 -58.46 3.40
C LYS A 2 -22.07 -57.34 3.55
N TRP A 3 -21.03 -57.34 2.71
CA TRP A 3 -19.92 -56.38 2.76
C TRP A 3 -20.19 -55.09 1.99
N PHE A 4 -21.20 -55.07 1.11
CA PHE A 4 -21.62 -53.85 0.39
C PHE A 4 -22.20 -52.77 1.31
N LYS A 5 -22.74 -53.15 2.49
CA LYS A 5 -23.26 -52.19 3.48
C LYS A 5 -22.16 -51.45 4.26
N ALA A 6 -20.93 -51.98 4.29
CA ALA A 6 -19.81 -51.35 4.98
C ALA A 6 -19.17 -50.22 4.15
N ILE A 7 -19.27 -50.29 2.82
CA ILE A 7 -18.70 -49.29 1.91
C ILE A 7 -19.56 -48.01 1.89
N ALA A 8 -20.88 -48.14 2.07
CA ALA A 8 -21.80 -46.99 2.15
C ALA A 8 -21.62 -46.15 3.43
N GLY A 9 -21.10 -46.73 4.52
CA GLY A 9 -20.86 -46.02 5.77
C GLY A 9 -19.54 -45.24 5.81
N LEU A 10 -18.51 -45.71 5.10
CA LEU A 10 -17.18 -45.08 5.10
C LEU A 10 -17.05 -43.94 4.06
N ALA A 11 -17.91 -43.93 3.04
CA ALA A 11 -17.95 -42.86 2.02
C ALA A 11 -18.59 -41.56 2.55
N ALA A 12 -19.43 -41.62 3.58
CA ALA A 12 -20.05 -40.44 4.18
C ALA A 12 -19.11 -39.67 5.13
N ALA A 13 -18.06 -40.31 5.66
CA ALA A 13 -17.12 -39.68 6.59
C ALA A 13 -15.96 -38.95 5.87
N SER A 14 -15.71 -39.24 4.60
CA SER A 14 -14.58 -38.68 3.83
C SER A 14 -14.95 -37.40 3.05
N LEU A 15 -16.23 -37.13 2.82
CA LEU A 15 -16.70 -35.95 2.07
C LEU A 15 -16.86 -34.67 2.92
N VAL A 16 -16.78 -34.75 4.24
CA VAL A 16 -16.92 -33.56 5.14
C VAL A 16 -15.57 -32.89 5.44
N ALA A 17 -14.45 -33.54 5.14
CA ALA A 17 -13.12 -33.00 5.45
C ALA A 17 -12.59 -31.95 4.44
N ILE A 18 -13.26 -31.74 3.31
CA ILE A 18 -12.75 -30.87 2.23
C ILE A 18 -13.22 -29.41 2.38
N SER A 19 -14.22 -29.14 3.22
CA SER A 19 -14.87 -27.82 3.32
C SER A 19 -14.12 -26.80 4.18
N LEU A 20 -13.06 -27.18 4.91
CA LEU A 20 -12.33 -26.29 5.81
C LEU A 20 -11.04 -25.67 5.23
N ALA A 21 -10.70 -25.96 3.96
CA ALA A 21 -9.55 -25.34 3.29
C ALA A 21 -9.88 -23.96 2.65
N GLY A 22 -10.95 -23.30 3.08
CA GLY A 22 -11.47 -22.06 2.48
C GLY A 22 -10.96 -20.75 3.08
N CYS A 23 -10.07 -20.77 4.08
CA CYS A 23 -9.48 -19.56 4.67
C CYS A 23 -7.95 -19.56 4.54
N ALA A 24 -7.42 -19.83 3.34
CA ALA A 24 -6.10 -19.34 3.01
C ALA A 24 -6.24 -17.83 2.73
N GLY A 25 -6.31 -17.06 3.82
CA GLY A 25 -6.31 -15.60 3.77
C GLY A 25 -5.20 -15.16 2.81
N SER A 26 -5.57 -14.34 1.82
CA SER A 26 -4.65 -13.73 0.87
C SER A 26 -3.53 -13.08 1.67
N SER A 27 -2.41 -13.76 1.77
CA SER A 27 -1.21 -13.21 2.39
C SER A 27 -0.66 -12.22 1.38
N THR A 28 -1.14 -10.97 1.45
CA THR A 28 -0.36 -9.82 1.01
C THR A 28 0.86 -9.77 1.92
N LYS A 29 1.81 -10.66 1.64
CA LYS A 29 3.10 -10.71 2.30
C LYS A 29 3.88 -9.54 1.73
N GLU A 30 3.68 -8.35 2.30
CA GLU A 30 4.66 -7.29 2.09
C GLU A 30 5.99 -7.83 2.62
N SER A 31 6.96 -7.97 1.73
CA SER A 31 8.32 -8.26 2.17
C SER A 31 8.74 -7.13 3.10
N THR A 32 9.29 -7.46 4.26
CA THR A 32 9.83 -6.50 5.22
C THR A 32 10.75 -5.47 4.56
N GLY A 33 11.45 -5.84 3.47
CA GLY A 33 12.24 -4.91 2.66
C GLY A 33 11.41 -3.79 2.02
N GLY A 34 10.27 -4.11 1.39
CA GLY A 34 9.44 -3.10 0.71
C GLY A 34 8.84 -2.07 1.68
N TYR A 35 8.39 -2.53 2.86
CA TYR A 35 7.85 -1.64 3.89
C TYR A 35 8.91 -0.69 4.48
N ILE A 36 10.13 -1.20 4.71
CA ILE A 36 11.25 -0.37 5.20
C ILE A 36 11.65 0.64 4.11
N ASP A 37 11.73 0.22 2.86
CA ASP A 37 12.03 1.11 1.72
C ASP A 37 11.00 2.24 1.61
N ASP A 38 9.71 1.94 1.72
CA ASP A 38 8.64 2.93 1.63
C ASP A 38 8.63 3.92 2.80
N THR A 39 8.96 3.46 4.01
CA THR A 39 9.10 4.34 5.18
C THR A 39 10.26 5.32 5.01
N VAL A 40 11.38 4.84 4.47
CA VAL A 40 12.54 5.69 4.15
C VAL A 40 12.20 6.67 3.04
N ILE A 41 11.52 6.23 1.97
CA ILE A 41 11.05 7.11 0.89
C ILE A 41 10.13 8.20 1.45
N THR A 42 9.13 7.83 2.25
CA THR A 42 8.20 8.77 2.88
C THR A 42 8.94 9.83 3.69
N THR A 43 9.91 9.41 4.51
CA THR A 43 10.71 10.32 5.32
C THR A 43 11.54 11.26 4.46
N LYS A 44 12.17 10.75 3.39
CA LYS A 44 12.95 11.56 2.44
C LYS A 44 12.06 12.58 1.73
N VAL A 45 10.87 12.19 1.26
CA VAL A 45 9.91 13.10 0.61
C VAL A 45 9.45 14.18 1.59
N LYS A 46 9.07 13.82 2.82
CA LYS A 46 8.68 14.81 3.85
C LYS A 46 9.81 15.79 4.13
N SER A 47 11.05 15.31 4.25
CA SER A 47 12.23 16.16 4.47
C SER A 47 12.53 17.09 3.28
N ALA A 48 12.41 16.58 2.06
CA ALA A 48 12.61 17.37 0.85
C ALA A 48 11.56 18.48 0.71
N LEU A 49 10.28 18.17 0.98
CA LEU A 49 9.19 19.15 1.01
C LEU A 49 9.37 20.17 2.14
N PHE A 50 9.83 19.74 3.31
CA PHE A 50 10.10 20.63 4.44
C PHE A 50 11.24 21.62 4.16
N SER A 51 12.26 21.17 3.44
CA SER A 51 13.41 22.00 3.07
C SER A 51 13.05 23.05 2.00
N ASN A 52 11.93 22.89 1.32
CA ASN A 52 11.47 23.78 0.26
C ASN A 52 10.71 24.97 0.86
N LYS A 53 11.39 26.12 0.98
CA LYS A 53 10.86 27.34 1.63
C LYS A 53 9.63 27.94 0.94
N ASP A 54 9.45 27.64 -0.34
CA ASP A 54 8.34 28.14 -1.14
C ASP A 54 7.04 27.36 -0.90
N ILE A 55 7.10 26.23 -0.20
CA ILE A 55 5.96 25.34 0.05
C ILE A 55 5.66 25.31 1.55
N LYS A 56 4.41 25.59 1.93
CA LYS A 56 3.92 25.35 3.30
C LYS A 56 3.67 23.85 3.52
N SER A 57 4.75 23.10 3.66
CA SER A 57 4.78 21.64 3.83
C SER A 57 4.04 21.11 5.08
N GLY A 58 3.80 21.94 6.09
CA GLY A 58 3.06 21.55 7.31
C GLY A 58 1.60 21.15 7.08
N GLN A 59 1.03 21.41 5.90
CA GLN A 59 -0.33 21.00 5.52
C GLN A 59 -0.36 19.92 4.44
N ILE A 60 0.81 19.34 4.10
CA ILE A 60 0.94 18.31 3.07
C ILE A 60 1.16 16.95 3.75
N GLY A 61 0.21 16.04 3.54
CA GLY A 61 0.34 14.63 3.85
C GLY A 61 1.16 13.92 2.78
N VAL A 62 1.97 12.95 3.22
CA VAL A 62 2.77 12.09 2.34
C VAL A 62 2.61 10.66 2.82
N GLU A 63 2.12 9.81 1.92
CA GLU A 63 2.04 8.36 2.10
C GLU A 63 2.76 7.68 0.94
N THR A 64 3.48 6.60 1.22
CA THR A 64 4.18 5.83 0.19
C THR A 64 3.79 4.37 0.28
N PHE A 65 3.48 3.77 -0.85
CA PHE A 65 3.22 2.34 -0.98
C PHE A 65 3.87 1.78 -2.23
N LYS A 66 4.82 0.87 -2.05
CA LYS A 66 5.62 0.23 -3.11
C LYS A 66 6.19 1.27 -4.08
N GLY A 67 6.82 2.31 -3.55
CA GLY A 67 7.40 3.43 -4.31
C GLY A 67 6.40 4.34 -5.04
N ARG A 68 5.09 4.16 -4.83
CA ARG A 68 4.06 5.14 -5.22
C ARG A 68 3.87 6.11 -4.07
N VAL A 69 4.11 7.39 -4.33
CA VAL A 69 3.94 8.46 -3.35
C VAL A 69 2.63 9.17 -3.62
N GLN A 70 1.79 9.27 -2.60
CA GLN A 70 0.59 10.09 -2.62
C GLN A 70 0.83 11.38 -1.84
N LEU A 71 0.58 12.52 -2.48
CA LEU A 71 0.60 13.84 -1.86
C LEU A 71 -0.83 14.30 -1.62
N SER A 72 -1.19 14.59 -0.38
CA SER A 72 -2.53 15.02 0.02
C SER A 72 -2.49 16.27 0.90
N GLY A 73 -3.62 16.94 1.06
CA GLY A 73 -3.74 18.13 1.90
C GLY A 73 -3.89 19.43 1.10
N PHE A 74 -3.34 20.54 1.62
CA PHE A 74 -3.62 21.89 1.09
C PHE A 74 -2.37 22.67 0.71
N VAL A 75 -2.47 23.41 -0.40
CA VAL A 75 -1.43 24.32 -0.90
C VAL A 75 -2.03 25.68 -1.27
N ASN A 76 -1.21 26.74 -1.32
CA ASN A 76 -1.72 28.11 -1.53
C ASN A 76 -1.76 28.50 -3.02
N SER A 77 -1.15 27.71 -3.91
CA SER A 77 -1.16 27.99 -5.34
C SER A 77 -0.95 26.72 -6.17
N GLU A 78 -1.30 26.79 -7.45
CA GLU A 78 -0.98 25.71 -8.41
C GLU A 78 0.54 25.52 -8.58
N ALA A 79 1.30 26.61 -8.46
CA ALA A 79 2.76 26.56 -8.50
C ALA A 79 3.34 25.78 -7.30
N ASP A 80 2.76 25.95 -6.10
CA ASP A 80 3.13 25.17 -4.91
C ASP A 80 2.84 23.69 -5.12
N SER A 81 1.67 23.36 -5.70
CA SER A 81 1.31 21.97 -6.04
C SER A 81 2.32 21.34 -7.00
N LYS A 82 2.65 22.04 -8.09
CA LYS A 82 3.62 21.56 -9.09
C LYS A 82 5.00 21.35 -8.46
N ARG A 83 5.49 22.31 -7.69
CA ARG A 83 6.77 22.20 -6.98
C ARG A 83 6.78 21.05 -5.99
N ALA A 84 5.69 20.79 -5.27
CA ALA A 84 5.59 19.66 -4.35
C ALA A 84 5.70 18.33 -5.09
N VAL A 85 5.01 18.20 -6.24
CA VAL A 85 5.08 17.01 -7.10
C VAL A 85 6.49 16.81 -7.65
N GLU A 86 7.14 17.87 -8.14
CA GLU A 86 8.52 17.81 -8.66
C GLU A 86 9.51 17.41 -7.56
N THR A 87 9.37 18.01 -6.37
CA THR A 87 10.21 17.68 -5.20
C THR A 87 10.06 16.21 -4.83
N ALA A 88 8.84 15.68 -4.79
CA ALA A 88 8.59 14.27 -4.48
C ALA A 88 9.16 13.34 -5.57
N ARG A 89 9.02 13.69 -6.86
CA ARG A 89 9.59 12.91 -7.98
C ARG A 89 11.12 12.85 -7.95
N GLY A 90 11.79 13.88 -7.43
CA GLY A 90 13.24 13.92 -7.31
C GLY A 90 13.81 12.98 -6.25
N VAL A 91 12.98 12.39 -5.39
CA VAL A 91 13.44 11.48 -4.34
C VAL A 91 13.72 10.09 -4.91
N GLN A 92 14.92 9.58 -4.62
CA GLN A 92 15.32 8.23 -5.03
C GLN A 92 14.37 7.16 -4.48
N GLY A 93 13.91 6.27 -5.35
CA GLY A 93 12.98 5.19 -5.02
C GLY A 93 11.51 5.51 -5.34
N VAL A 94 11.20 6.78 -5.63
CA VAL A 94 9.87 7.18 -6.11
C VAL A 94 9.69 6.74 -7.56
N ARG A 95 8.64 5.96 -7.80
CA ARG A 95 8.26 5.45 -9.13
C ARG A 95 7.11 6.26 -9.72
N VAL A 96 6.12 6.59 -8.90
CA VAL A 96 4.93 7.32 -9.30
C VAL A 96 4.59 8.32 -8.21
N VAL A 97 4.13 9.51 -8.61
CA VAL A 97 3.59 10.52 -7.69
C VAL A 97 2.14 10.80 -8.07
N GLU A 98 1.25 10.57 -7.13
CA GLU A 98 -0.17 10.94 -7.21
C GLU A 98 -0.37 12.26 -6.47
N ASN A 99 -1.06 13.18 -7.13
CA ASN A 99 -1.28 14.54 -6.63
C ASN A 99 -2.76 14.72 -6.28
N ASP A 100 -3.06 14.61 -5.00
CA ASP A 100 -4.38 14.88 -4.41
C ASP A 100 -4.36 16.18 -3.58
N LEU A 101 -3.43 17.10 -3.88
CA LEU A 101 -3.34 18.39 -3.23
C LEU A 101 -4.48 19.30 -3.67
N ARG A 102 -5.11 19.96 -2.69
CA ARG A 102 -6.18 20.92 -2.92
C ARG A 102 -5.64 22.34 -2.79
N ILE A 103 -5.96 23.18 -3.76
CA ILE A 103 -5.66 24.61 -3.71
C ILE A 103 -6.74 25.30 -2.87
N ARG A 104 -6.34 26.20 -1.98
CA ARG A 104 -7.23 27.03 -1.14
C ARG A 104 -7.08 28.50 -1.43
#